data_AF-A0A1I3RJU4-F1
#
_entry.id   AF-A0A1I3RJU4-F1
#
_cell.length_a   1.000
_cell.length_b   1.000
_cell.length_c   1.000
_cell.angle_alpha   90.00
_cell.angle_beta   90.00
_cell.angle_gamma   90.00
#
_symmetry.space_group_name_H-M   'P 1'
#
loop_
_entity.id
_entity.type
_entity.pdbx_description
1 polymer ?
#
loop_
_entity_poly.entity_id
_entity_poly.type
_entity_poly.pdbx_seq_one_letter_code
_entity_poly.pdbx_strand_id
1 'polypeptide(L)'
;MDTRPPARRLRWADIAKGGCILLVVLHHVVGKHLVAVVPDDLAVVAVAWSGVSGALRPVRMPLFFVLSGFFASGAVHRPWPTVRRRVTSPAYVYVVWLVILGLFFTWEQDLVTNRTQDLGELALDLLLASTALWFLYALAVYFLVVRLTRRVPAYALVMVGGLVALGAAALPIEEANRVSLLVHLVYFVVGSRCPGLVTWLAGLGVRRLLPVGVLVLLAGSGVMALLGLPSPVRVVLLSVVGVPVGLWLAAGLARAAPGARVTGALAWTGRRTLPVYVLHLPVLGALHHVLDVPAADGASTLSRAAAVLLAAAYPFAVTALVIAVSLVAHRVLVGLGLGLLFELPRLPRLAAQRQAATRRQIGEASRTGRATTTMLDRYSPSVKSVQVTSTSRPRPRSWPKSSSAAATSSALE
;
A
#
# COMPACT_ATOMS: atom_id res chain seq x y z
N MET A 1 17.45 -5.20 -24.39
CA MET A 1 17.26 -5.58 -22.98
C MET A 1 18.01 -4.58 -22.12
N ASP A 2 17.30 -3.75 -21.36
CA ASP A 2 17.89 -2.72 -20.49
C ASP A 2 18.30 -3.37 -19.16
N THR A 3 19.60 -3.67 -19.00
CA THR A 3 20.19 -4.41 -17.87
C THR A 3 20.57 -3.50 -16.71
N ARG A 4 19.72 -2.53 -16.36
CA ARG A 4 19.82 -1.91 -15.04
C ARG A 4 19.28 -2.90 -14.00
N PRO A 5 20.06 -3.28 -12.97
CA PRO A 5 19.50 -4.05 -11.88
C PRO A 5 18.28 -3.28 -11.34
N PRO A 6 17.10 -3.92 -11.25
CA PRO A 6 15.91 -3.23 -10.77
C PRO A 6 16.24 -2.70 -9.38
N ALA A 7 16.20 -1.37 -9.20
CA ALA A 7 16.37 -0.72 -7.89
C ALA A 7 15.63 -1.56 -6.86
N ARG A 8 16.36 -2.19 -5.91
CA ARG A 8 15.91 -3.32 -5.08
C ARG A 8 14.50 -3.05 -4.53
N ARG A 9 13.48 -3.49 -5.27
CA ARG A 9 12.09 -3.13 -4.97
C ARG A 9 11.71 -3.80 -3.66
N LEU A 10 11.20 -3.03 -2.72
CA LEU A 10 10.84 -3.52 -1.40
C LEU A 10 9.53 -4.30 -1.49
N ARG A 11 9.64 -5.59 -1.84
CA ARG A 11 8.49 -6.47 -2.06
C ARG A 11 7.55 -6.52 -0.86
N TRP A 12 8.08 -6.49 0.37
CA TRP A 12 7.27 -6.43 1.59
C TRP A 12 6.39 -5.17 1.65
N ALA A 13 6.88 -4.04 1.14
CA ALA A 13 6.12 -2.79 1.15
C ALA A 13 5.00 -2.80 0.10
N ASP A 14 5.21 -3.47 -1.04
CA ASP A 14 4.14 -3.73 -2.00
C ASP A 14 3.08 -4.67 -1.42
N ILE A 15 3.47 -5.73 -0.72
CA ILE A 15 2.54 -6.64 -0.02
C ILE A 15 1.74 -5.87 1.04
N ALA A 16 2.41 -5.05 1.85
CA ALA A 16 1.76 -4.27 2.90
C ALA A 16 0.72 -3.30 2.34
N LYS A 17 1.05 -2.56 1.27
CA LYS A 17 0.08 -1.71 0.56
C LYS A 17 -1.09 -2.51 -0.02
N GLY A 18 -0.82 -3.70 -0.57
CA GLY A 18 -1.84 -4.62 -1.07
C GLY A 18 -2.80 -5.09 0.02
N GLY A 19 -2.26 -5.44 1.20
CA GLY A 19 -3.05 -5.77 2.38
C GLY A 19 -3.88 -4.58 2.86
N CYS A 20 -3.29 -3.39 2.98
CA CYS A 20 -4.00 -2.17 3.37
C CYS A 20 -5.19 -1.88 2.44
N ILE A 21 -4.99 -1.89 1.12
CA ILE A 21 -6.10 -1.58 0.19
C ILE A 21 -7.18 -2.67 0.22
N LEU A 22 -6.81 -3.94 0.37
CA LEU A 22 -7.78 -5.03 0.56
C LEU A 22 -8.63 -4.79 1.80
N LEU A 23 -7.99 -4.44 2.93
CA LEU A 23 -8.71 -4.14 4.17
C LEU A 23 -9.59 -2.88 4.05
N VAL A 24 -9.24 -1.91 3.20
CA VAL A 24 -10.08 -0.72 2.93
C VAL A 24 -11.33 -1.14 2.18
N VAL A 25 -11.20 -1.95 1.13
CA VAL A 25 -12.36 -2.44 0.39
C VAL A 25 -13.25 -3.31 1.28
N LEU A 26 -12.64 -4.23 2.06
CA LEU A 26 -13.38 -5.05 3.03
C LEU A 26 -14.16 -4.21 4.03
N HIS A 27 -13.58 -3.11 4.53
CA HIS A 27 -14.27 -2.21 5.44
C HIS A 27 -15.53 -1.59 4.82
N HIS A 28 -15.45 -1.16 3.55
CA HIS A 28 -16.61 -0.60 2.86
C HIS A 28 -17.64 -1.67 2.49
N VAL A 29 -17.21 -2.87 2.08
CA VAL A 29 -18.10 -4.00 1.86
C VAL A 29 -18.89 -4.32 3.13
N VAL A 30 -18.21 -4.45 4.27
CA VAL A 30 -18.87 -4.73 5.55
C VAL A 30 -19.80 -3.58 5.97
N GLY A 31 -19.30 -2.34 6.00
CA GLY A 31 -20.04 -1.22 6.58
C GLY A 31 -21.09 -0.58 5.68
N LYS A 32 -21.05 -0.81 4.36
CA LYS A 32 -21.94 -0.14 3.39
C LYS A 32 -22.81 -1.09 2.58
N HIS A 33 -22.41 -2.36 2.45
CA HIS A 33 -23.15 -3.33 1.66
C HIS A 33 -23.68 -4.48 2.53
N LEU A 34 -22.81 -5.20 3.25
CA LEU A 34 -23.20 -6.34 4.08
C LEU A 34 -24.33 -6.00 5.07
N VAL A 35 -24.23 -4.86 5.76
CA VAL A 35 -25.26 -4.40 6.70
C VAL A 35 -26.61 -4.14 6.02
N ALA A 36 -26.61 -3.80 4.73
CA ALA A 36 -27.84 -3.53 3.97
C ALA A 36 -28.46 -4.80 3.36
N VAL A 37 -27.64 -5.82 3.03
CA VAL A 37 -28.10 -7.02 2.32
C VAL A 37 -28.23 -8.27 3.20
N VAL A 38 -27.67 -8.27 4.41
CA VAL A 38 -27.79 -9.42 5.32
C VAL A 38 -29.17 -9.43 5.96
N PRO A 39 -29.91 -10.55 5.89
CA PRO A 39 -31.20 -10.70 6.58
C PRO A 39 -31.10 -10.52 8.09
N ASP A 40 -32.18 -10.05 8.72
CA ASP A 40 -32.24 -9.74 10.15
C ASP A 40 -31.88 -10.94 11.04
N ASP A 41 -32.25 -12.16 10.64
CA ASP A 41 -31.95 -13.39 11.39
C ASP A 41 -30.46 -13.78 11.38
N LEU A 42 -29.68 -13.14 10.51
CA LEU A 42 -28.22 -13.24 10.38
C LEU A 42 -27.49 -11.95 10.77
N ALA A 43 -28.17 -10.95 11.36
CA ALA A 43 -27.58 -9.67 11.76
C ALA A 43 -26.34 -9.81 12.67
N VAL A 44 -26.28 -10.87 13.47
CA VAL A 44 -25.10 -11.19 14.31
C VAL A 44 -23.81 -11.33 13.49
N VAL A 45 -23.89 -11.81 12.24
CA VAL A 45 -22.75 -11.94 11.33
C VAL A 45 -22.26 -10.56 10.89
N ALA A 46 -23.18 -9.64 10.58
CA ALA A 46 -22.84 -8.26 10.22
C ALA A 46 -22.22 -7.50 11.40
N VAL A 47 -22.72 -7.71 12.62
CA VAL A 47 -22.15 -7.15 13.86
C VAL A 47 -20.74 -7.70 14.11
N ALA A 48 -20.56 -9.02 13.99
CA ALA A 48 -19.25 -9.65 14.14
C ALA A 48 -18.24 -9.10 13.13
N TRP A 49 -18.64 -8.97 11.86
CA TRP A 49 -17.82 -8.37 10.82
C TRP A 49 -17.49 -6.90 11.07
N SER A 50 -18.43 -6.13 11.62
CA SER A 50 -18.20 -4.75 12.03
C SER A 50 -17.16 -4.66 13.15
N GLY A 51 -17.22 -5.58 14.13
CA GLY A 51 -16.21 -5.72 15.18
C GLY A 51 -14.82 -6.04 14.62
N VAL A 52 -14.72 -7.03 13.71
CA VAL A 52 -13.46 -7.38 13.03
C VAL A 52 -12.91 -6.20 12.23
N SER A 53 -13.77 -5.53 11.45
CA SER A 53 -13.40 -4.37 10.63
C SER A 53 -12.90 -3.20 11.49
N GLY A 54 -13.49 -3.01 12.67
CA GLY A 54 -13.08 -2.07 13.70
C GLY A 54 -11.72 -2.43 14.32
N ALA A 55 -11.51 -3.69 14.70
CA ALA A 55 -10.24 -4.19 15.26
C ALA A 55 -9.08 -4.09 14.27
N LEU A 56 -9.37 -4.14 12.96
CA LEU A 56 -8.37 -3.97 11.89
C LEU A 56 -8.10 -2.49 11.54
N ARG A 57 -8.89 -1.53 12.05
CA ARG A 57 -8.70 -0.09 11.78
C ARG A 57 -7.31 0.43 12.23
N PRO A 58 -6.80 0.11 13.44
CA PRO A 58 -5.48 0.56 13.91
C PRO A 58 -4.30 -0.07 13.14
N VAL A 59 -4.56 -1.08 12.32
CA VAL A 59 -3.58 -1.64 11.39
C VAL A 59 -3.71 -0.95 10.03
N ARG A 60 -4.90 -1.04 9.42
CA ARG A 60 -5.17 -0.66 8.03
C ARG A 60 -4.73 0.77 7.70
N MET A 61 -5.31 1.75 8.39
CA MET A 61 -5.13 3.16 8.05
C MET A 61 -3.75 3.68 8.50
N PRO A 62 -3.32 3.45 9.76
CA PRO A 62 -2.01 3.88 10.24
C PRO A 62 -0.86 3.32 9.42
N LEU A 63 -0.88 2.01 9.11
CA LEU A 63 0.15 1.38 8.29
C LEU A 63 0.20 1.98 6.89
N PHE A 64 -0.96 2.26 6.28
CA PHE A 64 -1.02 2.81 4.94
C PHE A 64 -0.42 4.23 4.89
N PHE A 65 -0.64 5.05 5.94
CA PHE A 65 0.01 6.35 6.08
C PHE A 65 1.50 6.27 6.40
N VAL A 66 1.94 5.33 7.25
CA VAL A 66 3.38 5.07 7.49
C VAL A 66 4.07 4.72 6.17
N LEU A 67 3.50 3.82 5.36
CA LEU A 67 4.06 3.43 4.07
C LEU A 67 4.09 4.60 3.09
N SER A 68 3.02 5.41 3.06
CA SER A 68 2.95 6.59 2.20
C SER A 68 4.01 7.63 2.56
N GLY A 69 4.20 7.88 3.86
CA GLY A 69 5.27 8.72 4.38
C GLY A 69 6.66 8.15 4.05
N PHE A 70 6.85 6.84 4.23
CA PHE A 70 8.10 6.13 3.93
C PHE A 70 8.56 6.33 2.48
N PHE A 71 7.65 6.22 1.51
CA PHE A 71 7.95 6.49 0.10
C PHE A 71 8.08 7.98 -0.26
N ALA A 72 7.70 8.87 0.66
CA ALA A 72 7.84 10.31 0.52
C ALA A 72 9.12 10.86 1.19
N SER A 73 9.74 10.11 2.09
CA SER A 73 10.91 10.52 2.92
C SER A 73 12.00 11.24 2.11
N GLY A 74 12.54 10.60 1.07
CA GLY A 74 13.62 11.16 0.25
C GLY A 74 13.23 12.38 -0.59
N ALA A 75 11.95 12.74 -0.65
CA ALA A 75 11.46 13.92 -1.38
C ALA A 75 11.26 15.14 -0.48
N VAL A 76 11.18 14.97 0.84
CA VAL A 76 10.93 16.07 1.79
C VAL A 76 11.93 17.22 1.62
N HIS A 77 13.21 16.90 1.40
CA HIS A 77 14.30 17.89 1.30
C HIS A 77 14.62 18.37 -0.13
N ARG A 78 13.99 17.80 -1.16
CA ARG A 78 14.31 18.16 -2.57
C ARG A 78 13.71 19.52 -2.98
N PRO A 79 14.20 20.19 -4.04
CA PRO A 79 13.63 21.45 -4.53
C PRO A 79 12.16 21.33 -4.95
N TRP A 80 11.35 22.37 -4.69
CA TRP A 80 9.88 22.32 -4.91
C TRP A 80 9.46 21.91 -6.32
N PRO A 81 10.07 22.42 -7.41
CA PRO A 81 9.68 22.04 -8.76
C PRO A 81 9.76 20.54 -9.02
N THR A 82 10.68 19.84 -8.33
CA THR A 82 10.88 18.38 -8.48
C THR A 82 9.85 17.55 -7.73
N VAL A 83 9.22 18.11 -6.69
CA VAL A 83 8.31 17.38 -5.79
C VAL A 83 6.88 17.90 -5.78
N ARG A 84 6.57 19.01 -6.48
CA ARG A 84 5.21 19.55 -6.55
C ARG A 84 4.17 18.51 -6.96
N ARG A 85 4.55 17.54 -7.82
CA ARG A 85 3.68 16.43 -8.23
C ARG A 85 3.25 15.50 -7.09
N ARG A 86 3.98 15.46 -5.97
CA ARG A 86 3.55 14.72 -4.77
C ARG A 86 2.35 15.36 -4.07
N VAL A 87 2.10 16.64 -4.33
CA VAL A 87 0.90 17.37 -3.89
C VAL A 87 -0.12 17.40 -5.02
N THR A 88 0.29 17.86 -6.21
CA THR A 88 -0.66 18.11 -7.31
C THR A 88 -1.23 16.83 -7.92
N SER A 89 -0.50 15.70 -7.92
CA SER A 89 -1.06 14.45 -8.45
C SER A 89 -2.18 13.87 -7.59
N PRO A 90 -2.01 13.63 -6.28
CA PRO A 90 -3.14 13.17 -5.46
C PRO A 90 -4.26 14.20 -5.37
N ALA A 91 -3.96 15.51 -5.32
CA ALA A 91 -4.98 16.56 -5.35
C ALA A 91 -5.79 16.56 -6.65
N TYR A 92 -5.13 16.39 -7.81
CA TYR A 92 -5.83 16.27 -9.09
C TYR A 92 -6.75 15.06 -9.13
N VAL A 93 -6.26 13.88 -8.76
CA VAL A 93 -7.08 12.67 -8.76
C VAL A 93 -8.23 12.79 -7.77
N TYR A 94 -7.99 13.41 -6.61
CA TYR A 94 -9.02 13.72 -5.63
C TYR A 94 -10.15 14.55 -6.24
N VAL A 95 -9.84 15.69 -6.87
CA VAL A 95 -10.85 16.58 -7.48
C VAL A 95 -11.61 15.87 -8.59
N VAL A 96 -10.91 15.20 -9.50
CA VAL A 96 -11.55 14.48 -10.63
C VAL A 96 -12.53 13.42 -10.11
N TRP A 97 -12.10 12.59 -9.17
CA TRP A 97 -12.96 11.55 -8.64
C TRP A 97 -14.03 12.08 -7.70
N LEU A 98 -13.81 13.17 -6.98
CA LEU A 98 -14.85 13.76 -6.15
C LEU A 98 -16.03 14.20 -7.00
N VAL A 99 -15.77 14.86 -8.14
CA VAL A 99 -16.82 15.25 -9.09
C VAL A 99 -17.52 14.01 -9.66
N ILE A 100 -16.77 12.99 -10.09
CA ILE A 100 -17.36 11.75 -10.65
C ILE A 100 -18.22 11.03 -9.62
N LEU A 101 -17.76 10.90 -8.37
CA LEU A 101 -18.52 10.27 -7.29
C LEU A 101 -19.75 11.09 -6.93
N GLY A 102 -19.63 12.42 -6.84
CA GLY A 102 -20.78 13.29 -6.61
C GLY A 102 -21.85 13.07 -7.67
N LEU A 103 -21.49 13.08 -8.95
CA LEU A 103 -22.41 12.78 -10.06
C LEU A 103 -22.99 11.37 -9.96
N PHE A 104 -22.17 10.35 -9.71
CA PHE A 104 -22.62 8.97 -9.56
C PHE A 104 -23.68 8.81 -8.46
N PHE A 105 -23.45 9.42 -7.29
CA PHE A 105 -24.35 9.33 -6.15
C PHE A 105 -25.57 10.26 -6.23
N THR A 106 -25.69 11.13 -7.24
CA THR A 106 -26.98 11.76 -7.56
C THR A 106 -27.99 10.75 -8.10
N TRP A 107 -27.50 9.73 -8.82
CA TRP A 107 -28.30 8.66 -9.41
C TRP A 107 -28.39 7.43 -8.48
N GLU A 108 -27.29 7.05 -7.85
CA GLU A 108 -27.23 5.95 -6.88
C GLU A 108 -27.59 6.42 -5.46
N GLN A 109 -28.82 6.16 -5.01
CA GLN A 109 -29.34 6.65 -3.72
C GLN A 109 -29.52 5.57 -2.65
N ASP A 110 -29.47 4.29 -3.01
CA ASP A 110 -29.85 3.18 -2.12
C ASP A 110 -28.69 2.73 -1.22
N LEU A 111 -27.45 2.93 -1.67
CA LEU A 111 -26.29 2.66 -0.83
C LEU A 111 -26.10 3.71 0.28
N VAL A 112 -26.01 3.23 1.52
CA VAL A 112 -25.53 4.01 2.67
C VAL A 112 -24.04 4.34 2.48
N THR A 113 -23.73 5.38 1.73
CA THR A 113 -22.37 5.87 1.46
C THR A 113 -22.15 7.22 2.08
N ASN A 114 -20.88 7.58 2.29
CA ASN A 114 -20.54 8.95 2.66
C ASN A 114 -20.55 9.77 1.37
N ARG A 115 -21.74 10.31 1.04
CA ARG A 115 -22.11 10.83 -0.27
C ARG A 115 -22.21 12.36 -0.23
N THR A 116 -21.87 12.96 -1.35
CA THR A 116 -22.10 14.36 -1.67
C THR A 116 -23.41 14.43 -2.45
N GLN A 117 -24.44 15.11 -1.93
CA GLN A 117 -25.79 15.11 -2.49
C GLN A 117 -26.11 16.37 -3.31
N ASP A 118 -25.39 17.47 -3.08
CA ASP A 118 -25.58 18.72 -3.83
C ASP A 118 -24.28 19.49 -4.13
N LEU A 119 -24.38 20.58 -4.88
CA LEU A 119 -23.25 21.42 -5.29
C LEU A 119 -22.58 22.16 -4.12
N GLY A 120 -23.35 22.51 -3.08
CA GLY A 120 -22.84 23.14 -1.86
C GLY A 120 -22.03 22.15 -1.04
N GLU A 121 -22.55 20.94 -0.82
CA GLU A 121 -21.82 19.82 -0.23
C GLU A 121 -20.57 19.48 -1.05
N LEU A 122 -20.65 19.50 -2.39
CA LEU A 122 -19.49 19.26 -3.25
C LEU A 122 -18.40 20.32 -3.05
N ALA A 123 -18.79 21.59 -2.93
CA ALA A 123 -17.87 22.69 -2.66
C ALA A 123 -17.25 22.58 -1.26
N LEU A 124 -18.05 22.23 -0.25
CA LEU A 124 -17.57 21.95 1.11
C LEU A 124 -16.61 20.76 1.12
N ASP A 125 -16.93 19.70 0.41
CA ASP A 125 -16.13 18.49 0.36
C ASP A 125 -14.79 18.70 -0.30
N LEU A 126 -14.73 19.51 -1.38
CA LEU A 126 -13.48 19.93 -2.01
C LEU A 126 -12.47 20.53 -1.01
N LEU A 127 -12.98 21.20 0.03
CA LEU A 127 -12.17 21.88 1.04
C LEU A 127 -12.01 21.07 2.34
N LEU A 128 -13.01 20.28 2.71
CA LEU A 128 -13.13 19.67 4.04
C LEU A 128 -12.94 18.14 4.02
N ALA A 129 -12.76 17.53 2.84
CA ALA A 129 -12.40 16.13 2.66
C ALA A 129 -13.27 15.16 3.48
N SER A 130 -14.59 15.38 3.42
CA SER A 130 -15.56 14.58 4.15
C SER A 130 -15.78 13.20 3.52
N THR A 131 -15.48 12.99 2.24
CA THR A 131 -15.85 11.77 1.49
C THR A 131 -14.86 10.62 1.66
N ALA A 132 -15.19 9.45 1.11
CA ALA A 132 -14.27 8.30 1.09
C ALA A 132 -12.94 8.55 0.36
N LEU A 133 -12.84 9.63 -0.43
CA LEU A 133 -11.62 10.06 -1.14
C LEU A 133 -10.63 10.84 -0.26
N TRP A 134 -10.94 11.05 1.02
CA TRP A 134 -10.16 11.84 1.97
C TRP A 134 -8.68 11.44 2.06
N PHE A 135 -8.31 10.18 1.79
CA PHE A 135 -6.92 9.74 1.82
C PHE A 135 -6.06 10.47 0.78
N LEU A 136 -6.59 10.74 -0.42
CA LEU A 136 -5.85 11.48 -1.46
C LEU A 136 -5.63 12.93 -1.04
N TYR A 137 -6.65 13.56 -0.47
CA TYR A 137 -6.54 14.88 0.15
C TYR A 137 -5.47 14.88 1.25
N ALA A 138 -5.53 13.90 2.17
CA ALA A 138 -4.57 13.72 3.25
C ALA A 138 -3.14 13.58 2.73
N LEU A 139 -2.89 12.81 1.67
CA LEU A 139 -1.54 12.67 1.10
C LEU A 139 -0.97 14.00 0.60
N ALA A 140 -1.80 14.81 -0.07
CA ALA A 140 -1.40 16.13 -0.55
C ALA A 140 -1.05 17.07 0.62
N VAL A 141 -1.95 17.15 1.60
CA VAL A 141 -1.80 18.01 2.79
C VAL A 141 -0.63 17.55 3.66
N TYR A 142 -0.54 16.26 3.98
CA TYR A 142 0.51 15.74 4.86
C TYR A 142 1.90 15.90 4.24
N PHE A 143 2.04 15.69 2.93
CA PHE A 143 3.32 15.96 2.27
C PHE A 143 3.69 17.44 2.36
N LEU A 144 2.72 18.34 2.19
CA LEU A 144 2.93 19.77 2.33
C LEU A 144 3.34 20.11 3.78
N VAL A 145 2.62 19.62 4.79
CA VAL A 145 2.94 19.83 6.22
C VAL A 145 4.34 19.34 6.55
N VAL A 146 4.70 18.10 6.21
CA VAL A 146 6.03 17.53 6.49
C VAL A 146 7.12 18.32 5.77
N ARG A 147 6.85 18.86 4.59
CA ARG A 147 7.79 19.68 3.83
C ARG A 147 7.97 21.08 4.43
N LEU A 148 6.88 21.76 4.79
CA LEU A 148 6.94 23.08 5.42
C LEU A 148 7.68 23.01 6.76
N THR A 149 7.48 21.91 7.49
CA THR A 149 8.14 21.63 8.76
C THR A 149 9.49 20.90 8.63
N ARG A 150 10.10 20.85 7.43
CA ARG A 150 11.33 20.06 7.17
C ARG A 150 12.56 20.40 8.04
N ARG A 151 12.55 21.58 8.69
CA ARG A 151 13.59 22.03 9.63
C ARG A 151 13.28 21.67 11.09
N VAL A 152 12.03 21.33 11.40
CA VAL A 152 11.60 20.92 12.73
C VAL A 152 12.08 19.49 12.99
N PRO A 153 12.65 19.19 14.18
CA PRO A 153 13.11 17.85 14.49
C PRO A 153 11.96 16.84 14.50
N ALA A 154 12.26 15.60 14.12
CA ALA A 154 11.26 14.56 13.93
C ALA A 154 10.46 14.25 15.21
N TYR A 155 11.13 14.21 16.37
CA TYR A 155 10.48 13.92 17.65
C TYR A 155 9.41 14.95 17.99
N ALA A 156 9.65 16.24 17.73
CA ALA A 156 8.68 17.30 18.03
C ALA A 156 7.40 17.14 17.17
N LEU A 157 7.55 16.81 15.88
CA LEU A 157 6.40 16.58 15.01
C LEU A 157 5.61 15.32 15.39
N VAL A 158 6.31 14.26 15.82
CA VAL A 158 5.65 13.03 16.29
C VAL A 158 4.91 13.28 17.60
N MET A 159 5.52 14.02 18.54
CA MET A 159 4.88 14.40 19.81
C MET A 159 3.64 15.26 19.58
N VAL A 160 3.76 16.35 18.81
CA VAL A 160 2.62 17.23 18.51
C VAL A 160 1.54 16.47 17.74
N GLY A 161 1.91 15.68 16.73
CA GLY A 161 0.94 14.86 15.99
C GLY A 161 0.25 13.81 16.87
N GLY A 162 0.96 13.20 17.82
CA GLY A 162 0.41 12.25 18.79
C GLY A 162 -0.56 12.92 19.76
N LEU A 163 -0.22 14.09 20.28
CA LEU A 163 -1.10 14.88 21.15
C LEU A 163 -2.37 15.31 20.41
N VAL A 164 -2.24 15.80 19.18
CA VAL A 164 -3.40 16.13 18.32
C VAL A 164 -4.25 14.89 18.07
N ALA A 165 -3.64 13.74 17.77
CA ALA A 165 -4.38 12.50 17.52
C ALA A 165 -5.15 12.00 18.75
N LEU A 166 -4.56 12.10 19.95
CA LEU A 166 -5.21 11.73 21.21
C LEU A 166 -6.31 12.73 21.59
N GLY A 167 -6.06 14.02 21.42
CA GLY A 167 -7.02 15.09 21.68
C GLY A 167 -8.12 15.22 20.63
N ALA A 168 -8.00 14.56 19.47
CA ALA A 168 -8.96 14.68 18.38
C ALA A 168 -10.38 14.25 18.78
N ALA A 169 -10.52 13.38 19.78
CA ALA A 169 -11.81 12.97 20.33
C ALA A 169 -12.53 14.07 21.13
N ALA A 170 -11.80 15.07 21.61
CA ALA A 170 -12.35 16.20 22.38
C ALA A 170 -12.73 17.39 21.49
N LEU A 171 -12.44 17.33 20.19
CA LEU A 171 -12.80 18.38 19.24
C LEU A 171 -14.27 18.18 18.82
N PRO A 172 -15.07 19.26 18.70
CA PRO A 172 -16.46 19.21 18.24
C PRO A 172 -16.51 19.02 16.71
N ILE A 173 -15.95 17.91 16.22
CA ILE A 173 -15.90 17.54 14.81
C ILE A 173 -16.73 16.28 14.65
N GLU A 174 -17.90 16.43 14.04
CA GLU A 174 -18.86 15.33 13.87
C GLU A 174 -18.43 14.36 12.75
N GLU A 175 -17.75 14.87 11.72
CA GLU A 175 -17.37 14.04 10.58
C GLU A 175 -16.13 13.19 10.87
N ALA A 176 -16.33 11.87 10.91
CA ALA A 176 -15.30 10.88 11.22
C ALA A 176 -14.05 10.96 10.31
N ASN A 177 -14.21 11.42 9.07
CA ASN A 177 -13.09 11.59 8.12
C ASN A 177 -12.22 12.79 8.47
N ARG A 178 -12.80 13.90 8.97
CA ARG A 178 -12.07 15.08 9.43
C ARG A 178 -11.25 14.77 10.67
N VAL A 179 -11.83 14.06 11.64
CA VAL A 179 -11.10 13.53 12.81
C VAL A 179 -9.97 12.60 12.35
N SER A 180 -10.23 11.76 11.35
CA SER A 180 -9.20 10.87 10.79
C SER A 180 -8.04 11.64 10.13
N LEU A 181 -8.27 12.82 9.55
CA LEU A 181 -7.18 13.67 9.03
C LEU A 181 -6.23 14.14 10.13
N LEU A 182 -6.75 14.43 11.32
CA LEU A 182 -5.92 14.85 12.45
C LEU A 182 -5.14 13.65 13.01
N VAL A 183 -5.84 12.54 13.23
CA VAL A 183 -5.27 11.33 13.81
C VAL A 183 -4.12 10.76 12.97
N HIS A 184 -4.25 10.75 11.64
CA HIS A 184 -3.32 10.00 10.81
C HIS A 184 -2.07 10.76 10.35
N LEU A 185 -2.01 12.08 10.60
CA LEU A 185 -0.84 12.89 10.27
C LEU A 185 0.43 12.33 10.94
N VAL A 186 0.34 11.92 12.21
CA VAL A 186 1.48 11.38 12.97
C VAL A 186 2.10 10.15 12.31
N TYR A 187 1.29 9.27 11.72
CA TYR A 187 1.78 8.07 11.04
C TYR A 187 2.52 8.41 9.75
N PHE A 188 2.02 9.38 8.98
CA PHE A 188 2.73 9.87 7.81
C PHE A 188 4.05 10.56 8.18
N VAL A 189 4.06 11.33 9.28
CA VAL A 189 5.29 11.93 9.85
C VAL A 189 6.30 10.85 10.22
N VAL A 190 5.89 9.81 10.98
CA VAL A 190 6.77 8.69 11.35
C VAL A 190 7.35 8.02 10.10
N GLY A 191 6.52 7.71 9.10
CA GLY A 191 6.99 7.11 7.85
C GLY A 191 8.01 7.99 7.11
N SER A 192 7.74 9.30 7.02
CA SER A 192 8.55 10.23 6.22
C SER A 192 9.83 10.69 6.92
N ARG A 193 9.81 10.85 8.25
CA ARG A 193 10.94 11.36 9.05
C ARG A 193 11.78 10.26 9.68
N CYS A 194 11.19 9.09 9.92
CA CYS A 194 11.87 7.95 10.53
C CYS A 194 11.86 6.72 9.59
N PRO A 195 12.28 6.82 8.32
CA PRO A 195 12.23 5.68 7.40
C PRO A 195 13.10 4.50 7.87
N GLY A 196 14.19 4.78 8.61
CA GLY A 196 15.03 3.77 9.26
C GLY A 196 14.27 2.90 10.26
N LEU A 197 13.38 3.51 11.06
CA LEU A 197 12.51 2.78 12.00
C LEU A 197 11.59 1.81 11.27
N VAL A 198 10.98 2.24 10.16
CA VAL A 198 10.09 1.39 9.35
C VAL A 198 10.84 0.20 8.78
N THR A 199 12.05 0.42 8.24
CA THR A 199 12.89 -0.67 7.71
C THR A 199 13.39 -1.61 8.80
N TRP A 200 13.74 -1.07 9.97
CA TRP A 200 14.16 -1.85 11.12
C TRP A 200 13.01 -2.74 11.61
N LEU A 201 11.83 -2.17 11.85
CA LEU A 201 10.62 -2.92 12.26
C LEU A 201 10.28 -4.04 11.26
N ALA A 202 10.30 -3.76 9.95
CA ALA A 202 10.05 -4.77 8.93
C ALA A 202 11.14 -5.87 8.91
N GLY A 203 12.37 -5.54 9.30
CA GLY A 203 13.53 -6.42 9.32
C GLY A 203 13.63 -7.34 10.53
N LEU A 204 13.03 -6.97 11.67
CA LEU A 204 13.20 -7.64 12.98
C LEU A 204 12.92 -9.15 13.01
N GLY A 205 12.26 -9.72 12.00
CA GLY A 205 12.16 -11.19 11.90
C GLY A 205 11.35 -11.87 13.00
N VAL A 206 10.58 -11.11 13.79
CA VAL A 206 9.93 -11.59 15.01
C VAL A 206 8.63 -12.36 14.75
N ARG A 207 8.73 -13.45 13.98
CA ARG A 207 7.60 -14.33 13.69
C ARG A 207 6.95 -14.91 14.94
N ARG A 208 7.74 -15.13 16.00
CA ARG A 208 7.26 -15.63 17.30
C ARG A 208 6.39 -14.62 18.04
N LEU A 209 6.59 -13.31 17.84
CA LEU A 209 5.77 -12.26 18.47
C LEU A 209 4.51 -11.92 17.66
N LEU A 210 4.41 -12.38 16.41
CA LEU A 210 3.24 -12.14 15.58
C LEU A 210 1.92 -12.61 16.25
N PRO A 211 1.78 -13.86 16.75
CA PRO A 211 0.54 -14.29 17.39
C PRO A 211 0.22 -13.46 18.64
N VAL A 212 1.24 -13.10 19.43
CA VAL A 212 1.07 -12.22 20.60
C VAL A 212 0.58 -10.84 20.17
N GLY A 213 1.17 -10.24 19.14
CA GLY A 213 0.74 -8.95 18.62
C GLY A 213 -0.68 -8.98 18.06
N VAL A 214 -1.06 -10.05 17.35
CA VAL A 214 -2.44 -10.25 16.87
C VAL A 214 -3.40 -10.40 18.05
N LEU A 215 -3.04 -11.17 19.08
CA LEU A 215 -3.84 -11.33 20.29
C LEU A 215 -4.04 -9.99 21.00
N VAL A 216 -2.97 -9.21 21.19
CA VAL A 216 -3.05 -7.87 21.80
C VAL A 216 -3.94 -6.92 21.00
N LEU A 217 -3.91 -6.99 19.66
CA LEU A 217 -4.80 -6.19 18.82
C LEU A 217 -6.26 -6.57 18.98
N LEU A 218 -6.58 -7.87 18.94
CA LEU A 218 -7.95 -8.36 19.05
C LEU A 218 -8.50 -8.14 20.46
N ALA A 219 -7.78 -8.59 21.49
CA ALA A 219 -8.18 -8.41 22.88
C ALA A 219 -8.22 -6.93 23.27
N GLY A 220 -7.19 -6.16 22.89
CA GLY A 220 -7.12 -4.73 23.16
C GLY A 220 -8.25 -3.95 22.48
N SER A 221 -8.61 -4.29 21.24
CA SER A 221 -9.76 -3.69 20.57
C SER A 221 -11.08 -3.97 21.31
N GLY A 222 -11.28 -5.21 21.78
CA GLY A 222 -12.46 -5.58 22.56
C GLY A 222 -12.51 -4.86 23.91
N VAL A 223 -11.43 -4.93 24.69
CA VAL A 223 -11.33 -4.28 26.01
C VAL A 223 -11.54 -2.77 25.89
N MET A 224 -10.88 -2.10 24.96
CA MET A 224 -11.03 -0.64 24.81
C MET A 224 -12.42 -0.23 24.31
N ALA A 225 -13.10 -1.09 23.54
CA ALA A 225 -14.49 -0.87 23.17
C ALA A 225 -15.43 -1.00 24.39
N LEU A 226 -15.21 -2.01 25.24
CA LEU A 226 -15.96 -2.20 26.49
C LEU A 226 -15.74 -1.05 27.48
N LEU A 227 -14.53 -0.49 27.53
CA LEU A 227 -14.20 0.69 28.34
C LEU A 227 -14.76 2.01 27.76
N GLY A 228 -15.45 1.97 26.61
CA GLY A 228 -16.01 3.16 25.98
C GLY A 228 -14.97 4.17 25.47
N LEU A 229 -13.70 3.75 25.27
CA LEU A 229 -12.66 4.68 24.84
C LEU A 229 -12.98 5.25 23.46
N PRO A 230 -12.82 6.56 23.22
CA PRO A 230 -13.11 7.16 21.91
C PRO A 230 -12.28 6.54 20.78
N SER A 231 -12.87 6.45 19.58
CA SER A 231 -12.20 5.82 18.43
C SER A 231 -10.80 6.39 18.10
N PRO A 232 -10.56 7.72 18.16
CA PRO A 232 -9.21 8.26 17.94
C PRO A 232 -8.18 7.70 18.92
N VAL A 233 -8.53 7.64 20.21
CA VAL A 233 -7.67 7.10 21.27
C VAL A 233 -7.36 5.63 21.02
N ARG A 234 -8.39 4.82 20.71
CA ARG A 234 -8.19 3.40 20.38
C ARG A 234 -7.25 3.21 19.20
N VAL A 235 -7.41 4.01 18.14
CA VAL A 235 -6.51 3.98 16.97
C VAL A 235 -5.09 4.31 17.39
N VAL A 236 -4.86 5.41 18.13
CA VAL A 236 -3.51 5.80 18.56
C VAL A 236 -2.82 4.69 19.35
N LEU A 237 -3.49 4.19 20.39
CA LEU A 237 -2.91 3.19 21.29
C LEU A 237 -2.66 1.85 20.59
N LEU A 238 -3.64 1.32 19.87
CA LEU A 238 -3.52 0.02 19.22
C LEU A 238 -2.58 0.05 18.01
N SER A 239 -2.37 1.21 17.38
CA SER A 239 -1.43 1.32 16.24
C SER A 239 0.03 1.11 16.63
N VAL A 240 0.37 1.31 17.92
CA VAL A 240 1.72 1.01 18.43
C VAL A 240 2.08 -0.46 18.19
N VAL A 241 1.10 -1.35 18.30
CA VAL A 241 1.24 -2.79 17.99
C VAL A 241 0.80 -3.09 16.56
N GLY A 242 -0.24 -2.42 16.08
CA GLY A 242 -0.89 -2.67 14.79
C GLY A 242 0.02 -2.43 13.59
N VAL A 243 0.77 -1.33 13.61
CA VAL A 243 1.72 -1.01 12.54
C VAL A 243 2.86 -2.04 12.48
N PRO A 244 3.57 -2.37 13.57
CA PRO A 244 4.55 -3.45 13.57
C PRO A 244 3.99 -4.80 13.12
N VAL A 245 2.81 -5.22 13.62
CA VAL A 245 2.17 -6.48 13.21
C VAL A 245 1.93 -6.52 11.70
N GLY A 246 1.38 -5.45 11.13
CA GLY A 246 1.16 -5.38 9.69
C GLY A 246 2.47 -5.39 8.87
N LEU A 247 3.53 -4.72 9.35
CA LEU A 247 4.87 -4.80 8.74
C LEU A 247 5.45 -6.21 8.82
N TRP A 248 5.34 -6.87 9.98
CA TRP A 248 5.83 -8.23 10.20
C TRP A 248 5.10 -9.27 9.37
N LEU A 249 3.77 -9.14 9.22
CA LEU A 249 2.97 -9.98 8.33
C LEU A 249 3.45 -9.85 6.88
N ALA A 250 3.57 -8.61 6.39
CA ALA A 250 3.98 -8.37 5.01
C ALA A 250 5.43 -8.83 4.73
N ALA A 251 6.36 -8.53 5.64
CA ALA A 251 7.76 -8.98 5.54
C ALA A 251 7.93 -10.49 5.78
N GLY A 252 7.07 -11.08 6.61
CA GLY A 252 6.97 -12.52 6.84
C GLY A 252 6.54 -13.25 5.59
N LEU A 253 5.43 -12.83 4.97
CA LEU A 253 4.93 -13.36 3.69
C LEU A 253 5.97 -13.23 2.57
N ALA A 254 6.62 -12.06 2.48
CA ALA A 254 7.67 -11.83 1.48
C ALA A 254 8.84 -12.82 1.58
N ARG A 255 9.18 -13.24 2.80
CA ARG A 255 10.31 -14.16 3.09
C ARG A 255 9.90 -15.63 3.07
N ALA A 256 8.76 -15.96 3.67
CA ALA A 256 8.29 -17.33 3.84
C ALA A 256 7.76 -17.94 2.55
N ALA A 257 7.08 -17.14 1.74
CA ALA A 257 6.33 -17.63 0.59
C ALA A 257 6.48 -16.68 -0.62
N PRO A 258 7.71 -16.41 -1.10
CA PRO A 258 7.93 -15.54 -2.24
C PRO A 258 7.36 -16.10 -3.55
N GLY A 259 7.14 -17.41 -3.67
CA GLY A 259 6.50 -18.03 -4.83
C GLY A 259 4.97 -18.14 -4.75
N ALA A 260 4.37 -17.91 -3.58
CA ALA A 260 2.95 -18.15 -3.38
C ALA A 260 2.09 -17.16 -4.18
N ARG A 261 1.01 -17.67 -4.77
CA ARG A 261 0.05 -16.89 -5.57
C ARG A 261 -0.51 -15.72 -4.77
N VAL A 262 -0.87 -15.93 -3.51
CA VAL A 262 -1.39 -14.89 -2.60
C VAL A 262 -0.37 -13.76 -2.39
N THR A 263 0.89 -14.09 -2.11
CA THR A 263 1.98 -13.09 -1.97
C THR A 263 2.19 -12.30 -3.26
N GLY A 264 2.13 -12.98 -4.41
CA GLY A 264 2.19 -12.36 -5.73
C GLY A 264 1.02 -11.40 -5.99
N ALA A 265 -0.20 -11.84 -5.69
CA ALA A 265 -1.42 -11.07 -5.85
C ALA A 265 -1.42 -9.81 -4.97
N LEU A 266 -1.11 -9.94 -3.67
CA LEU A 266 -1.00 -8.79 -2.76
C LEU A 266 0.04 -7.78 -3.24
N ALA A 267 1.22 -8.23 -3.64
CA ALA A 267 2.25 -7.33 -4.17
C ALA A 267 1.79 -6.66 -5.49
N TRP A 268 1.09 -7.39 -6.36
CA TRP A 268 0.59 -6.87 -7.62
C TRP A 268 -0.52 -5.84 -7.44
N THR A 269 -1.44 -6.08 -6.51
CA THR A 269 -2.49 -5.14 -6.09
C THR A 269 -1.89 -3.93 -5.39
N GLY A 270 -0.88 -4.11 -4.53
CA GLY A 270 -0.18 -3.03 -3.84
C GLY A 270 0.65 -2.11 -4.75
N ARG A 271 0.90 -2.52 -6.00
CA ARG A 271 1.44 -1.64 -7.05
C ARG A 271 0.37 -0.85 -7.80
N ARG A 272 -0.90 -1.19 -7.59
CA ARG A 272 -2.09 -0.63 -8.27
C ARG A 272 -3.17 -0.27 -7.26
N THR A 273 -2.77 0.31 -6.12
CA THR A 273 -3.71 0.71 -5.08
C THR A 273 -4.62 1.84 -5.54
N LEU A 274 -4.12 2.77 -6.37
CA LEU A 274 -4.86 3.97 -6.75
C LEU A 274 -6.14 3.65 -7.54
N PRO A 275 -6.12 2.83 -8.62
CA PRO A 275 -7.34 2.48 -9.33
C PRO A 275 -8.38 1.80 -8.43
N VAL A 276 -7.95 0.85 -7.58
CA VAL A 276 -8.84 0.18 -6.63
C VAL A 276 -9.43 1.20 -5.65
N TYR A 277 -8.60 2.10 -5.12
CA TYR A 277 -9.02 3.10 -4.15
C TYR A 277 -10.10 4.04 -4.68
N VAL A 278 -10.04 4.47 -5.94
CA VAL A 278 -11.04 5.41 -6.48
C VAL A 278 -12.28 4.70 -7.05
N LEU A 279 -12.12 3.49 -7.59
CA LEU A 279 -13.23 2.75 -8.24
C LEU A 279 -14.05 1.87 -7.28
N HIS A 280 -13.52 1.48 -6.13
CA HIS A 280 -14.19 0.45 -5.31
C HIS A 280 -15.60 0.83 -4.87
N LEU A 281 -15.90 2.12 -4.60
CA LEU A 281 -17.23 2.55 -4.18
C LEU A 281 -18.24 2.57 -5.34
N PRO A 282 -17.97 3.17 -6.51
CA PRO A 282 -18.84 3.03 -7.67
C PRO A 282 -19.08 1.59 -8.07
N VAL A 283 -18.02 0.77 -8.04
CA VAL A 283 -18.13 -0.67 -8.32
C VAL A 283 -19.00 -1.35 -7.27
N LEU A 284 -18.84 -1.04 -5.99
CA LEU A 284 -19.69 -1.59 -4.93
C LEU A 284 -21.15 -1.16 -5.09
N GLY A 285 -21.43 0.08 -5.50
CA GLY A 285 -22.77 0.57 -5.81
C GLY A 285 -23.41 -0.12 -6.99
N ALA A 286 -22.71 -0.20 -8.11
CA ALA A 286 -23.21 -0.92 -9.27
C ALA A 286 -23.46 -2.41 -8.95
N LEU A 287 -22.61 -3.04 -8.13
CA LEU A 287 -22.79 -4.42 -7.72
C LEU A 287 -23.90 -4.60 -6.66
N HIS A 288 -24.23 -3.57 -5.88
CA HIS A 288 -25.24 -3.67 -4.83
C HIS A 288 -26.60 -4.09 -5.38
N HIS A 289 -26.99 -3.56 -6.54
CA HIS A 289 -28.26 -3.87 -7.23
C HIS A 289 -28.34 -5.29 -7.80
N VAL A 290 -27.23 -6.02 -7.84
CA VAL A 290 -27.14 -7.35 -8.45
C VAL A 290 -26.77 -8.41 -7.41
N LEU A 291 -26.18 -7.99 -6.29
CA LEU A 291 -25.69 -8.87 -5.23
C LEU A 291 -26.62 -8.80 -4.03
N ASP A 292 -27.43 -9.84 -3.86
CA ASP A 292 -28.16 -10.11 -2.63
C ASP A 292 -27.55 -11.30 -1.88
N VAL A 293 -27.69 -11.29 -0.55
CA VAL A 293 -27.42 -12.49 0.25
C VAL A 293 -28.66 -13.37 0.16
N PRO A 294 -28.55 -14.64 -0.31
CA PRO A 294 -29.70 -15.52 -0.38
C PRO A 294 -30.41 -15.62 0.99
N ALA A 295 -31.68 -15.28 1.03
CA ALA A 295 -32.49 -15.42 2.23
C ALA A 295 -32.60 -16.90 2.61
N ALA A 296 -32.38 -17.20 3.89
CA ALA A 296 -32.53 -18.56 4.43
C ALA A 296 -33.98 -18.79 4.89
N ASP A 297 -34.96 -18.46 4.05
CA ASP A 297 -36.37 -18.58 4.43
C ASP A 297 -36.77 -20.06 4.53
N GLY A 298 -37.27 -20.48 5.71
CA GLY A 298 -37.79 -21.83 5.94
C GLY A 298 -36.74 -22.92 6.22
N ALA A 299 -35.51 -22.54 6.55
CA ALA A 299 -34.37 -23.45 6.68
C ALA A 299 -34.36 -24.31 7.98
N SER A 300 -34.22 -25.63 7.83
CA SER A 300 -33.70 -26.56 8.86
C SER A 300 -32.37 -26.06 9.49
N THR A 301 -31.97 -26.58 10.66
CA THR A 301 -30.71 -26.20 11.35
C THR A 301 -29.47 -26.33 10.47
N LEU A 302 -29.42 -27.35 9.59
CA LEU A 302 -28.32 -27.57 8.65
C LEU A 302 -28.25 -26.45 7.60
N SER A 303 -29.40 -26.01 7.09
CA SER A 303 -29.48 -24.86 6.18
C SER A 303 -29.18 -23.53 6.87
N ARG A 304 -29.47 -23.39 8.17
CA ARG A 304 -29.05 -22.19 8.93
C ARG A 304 -27.53 -22.13 9.14
N ALA A 305 -26.89 -23.25 9.47
CA ALA A 305 -25.43 -23.31 9.57
C ALA A 305 -24.75 -22.97 8.23
N ALA A 306 -25.28 -23.50 7.12
CA ALA A 306 -24.82 -23.15 5.77
C ALA A 306 -25.01 -21.66 5.46
N ALA A 307 -26.15 -21.06 5.82
CA ALA A 307 -26.42 -19.64 5.64
C ALA A 307 -25.44 -18.75 6.44
N VAL A 308 -25.16 -19.10 7.69
CA VAL A 308 -24.16 -18.41 8.52
C VAL A 308 -22.77 -18.50 7.90
N LEU A 309 -22.35 -19.68 7.42
CA LEU A 309 -21.05 -19.86 6.76
C LEU A 309 -20.96 -19.06 5.46
N LEU A 310 -22.03 -19.05 4.66
CA LEU A 310 -22.10 -18.25 3.44
C LEU A 310 -22.01 -16.75 3.74
N ALA A 311 -22.80 -16.26 4.69
CA ALA A 311 -22.76 -14.87 5.14
C ALA A 311 -21.39 -14.49 5.75
N ALA A 312 -20.73 -15.42 6.45
CA ALA A 312 -19.39 -15.20 6.98
C ALA A 312 -18.32 -15.13 5.87
N ALA A 313 -18.44 -15.94 4.82
CA ALA A 313 -17.54 -15.91 3.67
C ALA A 313 -17.82 -14.77 2.69
N TYR A 314 -19.05 -14.25 2.68
CA TYR A 314 -19.55 -13.27 1.71
C TYR A 314 -18.69 -12.00 1.60
N PRO A 315 -18.26 -11.32 2.70
CA PRO A 315 -17.41 -10.14 2.59
C PRO A 315 -16.09 -10.39 1.88
N PHE A 316 -15.49 -11.58 2.03
CA PHE A 316 -14.27 -11.92 1.33
C PHE A 316 -14.49 -12.07 -0.17
N ALA A 317 -15.56 -12.77 -0.56
CA ALA A 317 -15.93 -12.96 -1.96
C ALA A 317 -16.24 -11.63 -2.66
N VAL A 318 -17.09 -10.79 -2.03
CA VAL A 318 -17.44 -9.46 -2.57
C VAL A 318 -16.22 -8.54 -2.60
N THR A 319 -15.36 -8.57 -1.59
CA THR A 319 -14.11 -7.79 -1.61
C THR A 319 -13.21 -8.19 -2.78
N ALA A 320 -13.03 -9.48 -3.02
CA ALA A 320 -12.24 -9.98 -4.14
C ALA A 320 -12.85 -9.57 -5.49
N LEU A 321 -14.18 -9.67 -5.62
CA LEU A 321 -14.93 -9.27 -6.80
C LEU A 321 -14.80 -7.77 -7.07
N VAL A 322 -15.03 -6.92 -6.07
CA VAL A 322 -14.90 -5.46 -6.19
C VAL A 322 -13.50 -5.06 -6.62
N ILE A 323 -12.46 -5.67 -6.05
CA ILE A 323 -11.06 -5.43 -6.46
C ILE A 323 -10.84 -5.85 -7.91
N ALA A 324 -11.29 -7.05 -8.29
CA ALA A 324 -11.12 -7.57 -9.65
C ALA A 324 -11.82 -6.67 -10.68
N VAL A 325 -13.09 -6.33 -10.46
CA VAL A 325 -13.88 -5.45 -11.32
C VAL A 325 -13.25 -4.06 -11.39
N SER A 326 -12.81 -3.47 -10.27
CA SER A 326 -12.10 -2.19 -10.27
C SER A 326 -10.85 -2.20 -11.16
N LEU A 327 -10.09 -3.30 -11.14
CA LEU A 327 -8.87 -3.43 -11.95
C LEU A 327 -9.17 -3.67 -13.43
N VAL A 328 -10.25 -4.38 -13.75
CA VAL A 328 -10.73 -4.54 -15.13
C VAL A 328 -11.25 -3.21 -15.66
N ALA A 329 -12.14 -2.53 -14.92
CA ALA A 329 -12.66 -1.21 -15.26
C ALA A 329 -11.53 -0.21 -15.51
N HIS A 330 -10.51 -0.18 -14.63
CA HIS A 330 -9.32 0.65 -14.87
C HIS A 330 -8.61 0.33 -16.19
N ARG A 331 -8.42 -0.95 -16.53
CA ARG A 331 -7.77 -1.33 -17.80
C ARG A 331 -8.61 -0.89 -19.00
N VAL A 332 -9.93 -1.07 -18.93
CA VAL A 332 -10.86 -0.67 -19.99
C VAL A 332 -10.84 0.85 -20.16
N LEU A 333 -11.02 1.61 -19.09
CA LEU A 333 -11.02 3.08 -19.11
C LEU A 333 -9.70 3.64 -19.67
N VAL A 334 -8.56 3.08 -19.26
CA VAL A 334 -7.25 3.48 -19.81
C VAL A 334 -7.12 3.09 -21.28
N GLY A 335 -7.61 1.91 -21.68
CA GLY A 335 -7.65 1.46 -23.08
C GLY A 335 -8.50 2.36 -23.98
N LEU A 336 -9.56 2.95 -23.43
CA LEU A 336 -10.41 3.95 -24.10
C LEU A 336 -9.82 5.37 -24.11
N GLY A 337 -8.59 5.56 -23.61
CA GLY A 337 -7.93 6.87 -23.58
C GLY A 337 -8.28 7.73 -22.36
N LEU A 338 -9.08 7.24 -21.40
CA LEU A 338 -9.48 7.95 -20.18
C LEU A 338 -8.42 7.85 -19.06
N GLY A 339 -7.14 7.74 -19.41
CA GLY A 339 -6.04 7.68 -18.45
C GLY A 339 -5.91 8.93 -17.57
N LEU A 340 -6.46 10.06 -18.04
CA LEU A 340 -6.55 11.32 -17.29
C LEU A 340 -7.36 11.20 -16.01
N LEU A 341 -8.21 10.18 -15.87
CA LEU A 341 -8.96 9.94 -14.62
C LEU A 341 -8.05 9.48 -13.48
N PHE A 342 -6.88 8.91 -13.77
CA PHE A 342 -6.03 8.24 -12.78
C PHE A 342 -4.67 8.89 -12.59
N GLU A 343 -4.18 9.68 -13.55
CA GLU A 343 -2.90 10.38 -13.44
C GLU A 343 -2.97 11.79 -14.01
N LEU A 344 -2.37 12.74 -13.30
CA LEU A 344 -2.21 14.12 -13.78
C LEU A 344 -1.35 14.15 -15.05
N PRO A 345 -1.85 14.68 -16.19
CA PRO A 345 -1.13 14.70 -17.46
C PRO A 345 0.28 15.28 -17.33
N ARG A 346 1.21 14.70 -18.09
CA ARG A 346 2.57 15.22 -18.21
C ARG A 346 2.58 16.16 -19.41
N LEU A 347 2.76 17.46 -19.14
CA LEU A 347 2.93 18.45 -20.21
C LEU A 347 4.02 17.95 -21.19
N PRO A 348 3.70 17.79 -22.50
CA PRO A 348 4.60 17.17 -23.47
C PRO A 348 6.00 17.82 -23.53
N ARG A 349 6.07 19.14 -23.33
CA ARG A 349 7.31 19.94 -23.39
C ARG A 349 8.39 19.48 -22.40
N LEU A 350 8.02 19.02 -21.20
CA LEU A 350 9.00 18.58 -20.19
C LEU A 350 9.51 17.15 -20.44
N ALA A 351 8.71 16.30 -21.08
CA ALA A 351 9.12 14.95 -21.47
C ALA A 351 10.11 14.99 -22.64
N ALA A 352 9.83 15.83 -23.64
CA ALA A 352 10.71 16.08 -24.77
C ALA A 352 12.06 16.70 -24.33
N GLN A 353 12.04 17.69 -23.43
CA GLN A 353 13.27 18.30 -22.89
C GLN A 353 14.13 17.33 -22.07
N ARG A 354 13.51 16.43 -21.28
CA ARG A 354 14.25 15.39 -20.55
C ARG A 354 14.88 14.37 -21.49
N GLN A 355 14.13 13.91 -22.49
CA GLN A 355 14.68 12.99 -23.51
C GLN A 355 15.81 13.64 -24.30
N ALA A 356 15.70 14.91 -24.65
CA ALA A 356 16.76 15.68 -25.30
C ALA A 356 18.01 15.83 -24.42
N ALA A 357 17.84 16.14 -23.13
CA ALA A 357 18.95 16.26 -22.18
C ALA A 357 19.67 14.91 -21.95
N THR A 358 18.93 13.80 -21.82
CA THR A 358 19.52 12.46 -21.70
C THR A 358 20.26 12.05 -22.98
N ARG A 359 19.72 12.37 -24.17
CA ARG A 359 20.42 12.13 -25.44
C ARG A 359 21.71 12.95 -25.57
N ARG A 360 21.73 14.19 -25.09
CA ARG A 360 22.95 15.02 -25.06
C ARG A 360 24.02 14.44 -24.13
N GLN A 361 23.66 14.05 -22.90
CA GLN A 361 24.61 13.42 -21.97
C GLN A 361 25.20 12.10 -22.51
N ILE A 362 24.38 11.27 -23.17
CA ILE A 362 24.87 10.03 -23.80
C ILE A 362 25.78 10.36 -25.00
N GLY A 363 25.43 11.39 -25.79
CA GLY A 363 26.25 11.87 -26.90
C GLY A 363 27.59 12.46 -26.47
N GLU A 364 27.63 13.18 -25.35
CA GLU A 364 28.86 13.75 -24.78
C GLU A 364 29.76 12.65 -24.19
N ALA A 365 29.20 11.71 -23.43
CA ALA A 365 29.94 10.57 -22.88
C ALA A 365 30.54 9.66 -23.96
N SER A 366 29.85 9.51 -25.09
CA SER A 366 30.34 8.73 -26.24
C SER A 366 31.34 9.50 -27.12
N ARG A 367 31.38 10.83 -27.05
CA ARG A 367 32.43 11.66 -27.66
C ARG A 367 33.70 11.70 -26.81
N THR A 368 33.57 11.85 -25.49
CA THR A 368 34.72 11.78 -24.58
C THR A 368 35.34 10.39 -24.57
N GLY A 369 34.53 9.31 -24.54
CA GLY A 369 35.04 7.95 -24.68
C GLY A 369 35.81 7.71 -25.99
N ARG A 370 35.33 8.27 -27.12
CA ARG A 370 36.04 8.20 -28.41
C ARG A 370 37.34 9.01 -28.40
N ALA A 371 37.34 10.22 -27.82
CA ALA A 371 38.54 11.05 -27.72
C ALA A 371 39.65 10.39 -26.88
N THR A 372 39.29 9.69 -25.79
CA THR A 372 40.25 8.95 -24.97
C THR A 372 40.83 7.74 -25.71
N THR A 373 40.02 7.02 -26.49
CA THR A 373 40.51 5.93 -27.35
C THR A 373 41.42 6.44 -28.48
N THR A 374 41.10 7.58 -29.10
CA THR A 374 41.94 8.17 -30.16
C THR A 374 43.23 8.82 -29.64
N MET A 375 43.31 9.19 -28.36
CA MET A 375 44.56 9.63 -27.73
C MET A 375 45.48 8.46 -27.37
N LEU A 376 44.92 7.34 -26.89
CA LEU A 376 45.72 6.14 -26.53
C LEU A 376 46.32 5.46 -27.76
N ASP A 377 45.64 5.52 -28.92
CA ASP A 377 46.14 4.97 -30.18
C ASP A 377 47.30 5.79 -30.79
N ARG A 378 47.51 7.02 -30.31
CA ARG A 378 48.55 7.93 -30.80
C ARG A 378 49.84 7.90 -29.98
N TYR A 379 49.89 7.07 -28.93
CA TYR A 379 51.04 6.94 -28.02
C TYR A 379 51.43 5.46 -27.83
N SER A 380 51.67 4.75 -28.93
CA SER A 380 52.28 3.41 -28.90
C SER A 380 53.68 3.49 -29.51
N PRO A 381 54.78 3.39 -28.73
CA PRO A 381 56.12 3.34 -29.31
C PRO A 381 56.38 1.94 -29.88
N SER A 382 56.97 1.89 -31.07
CA SER A 382 57.38 0.66 -31.74
C SER A 382 58.45 -0.08 -30.93
N VAL A 383 58.21 -1.33 -30.55
CA VAL A 383 59.26 -2.23 -30.06
C VAL A 383 59.33 -3.43 -31.00
N LYS A 384 60.51 -3.59 -31.60
CA LYS A 384 60.88 -4.66 -32.53
C LYS A 384 60.93 -6.02 -31.82
N SER A 385 60.59 -7.04 -32.58
CA SER A 385 60.59 -8.47 -32.31
C SER A 385 61.92 -9.05 -31.80
N VAL A 386 61.83 -9.97 -30.84
CA VAL A 386 62.86 -10.99 -30.57
C VAL A 386 62.18 -12.37 -30.47
N GLN A 387 62.61 -13.30 -31.32
CA GLN A 387 62.24 -14.73 -31.28
C GLN A 387 63.03 -15.46 -30.19
N VAL A 388 62.39 -16.36 -29.43
CA VAL A 388 63.06 -17.48 -28.75
C VAL A 388 62.21 -18.74 -28.85
N THR A 389 62.86 -19.83 -29.23
CA THR A 389 62.37 -21.18 -29.55
C THR A 389 62.24 -22.12 -28.35
N SER A 390 61.18 -22.95 -28.38
CA SER A 390 61.06 -24.38 -27.95
C SER A 390 61.76 -24.89 -26.68
N THR A 391 61.00 -25.48 -25.74
CA THR A 391 61.25 -26.83 -25.17
C THR A 391 60.04 -27.37 -24.38
N SER A 392 60.02 -28.69 -24.22
CA SER A 392 58.92 -29.66 -24.06
C SER A 392 58.25 -29.82 -22.68
N ARG A 393 57.00 -30.34 -22.70
CA ARG A 393 56.21 -30.87 -21.56
C ARG A 393 56.83 -32.11 -20.90
N PRO A 394 56.36 -32.45 -19.68
CA PRO A 394 55.78 -33.78 -19.47
C PRO A 394 54.43 -33.79 -18.69
N ARG A 395 53.57 -34.76 -19.01
CA ARG A 395 52.47 -35.35 -18.19
C ARG A 395 52.97 -36.70 -17.64
N PRO A 396 52.24 -37.56 -16.87
CA PRO A 396 50.87 -37.52 -16.32
C PRO A 396 50.76 -38.00 -14.84
N ARG A 397 49.55 -38.11 -14.26
CA ARG A 397 49.06 -39.35 -13.61
C ARG A 397 47.57 -39.27 -13.23
N SER A 398 46.85 -40.33 -13.59
CA SER A 398 45.45 -40.70 -13.27
C SER A 398 45.42 -41.78 -12.18
N TRP A 399 44.22 -42.19 -11.72
CA TRP A 399 43.74 -43.49 -11.14
C TRP A 399 42.66 -43.26 -10.03
N PRO A 400 41.74 -44.22 -9.72
CA PRO A 400 40.30 -44.03 -9.91
C PRO A 400 39.40 -44.42 -8.70
N LYS A 401 38.08 -44.55 -8.97
CA LYS A 401 36.92 -44.88 -8.10
C LYS A 401 36.97 -46.24 -7.37
N SER A 402 36.38 -46.32 -6.17
CA SER A 402 35.48 -47.42 -5.74
C SER A 402 34.73 -47.10 -4.43
N SER A 403 33.58 -47.73 -4.27
CA SER A 403 32.56 -47.62 -3.21
C SER A 403 32.54 -48.85 -2.29
N SER A 404 32.25 -48.67 -0.99
CA SER A 404 31.51 -49.57 -0.06
C SER A 404 31.49 -48.86 1.32
N ALA A 405 30.38 -48.65 2.03
CA ALA A 405 29.42 -49.55 2.72
C ALA A 405 29.63 -49.54 4.25
N ALA A 406 28.56 -49.09 4.93
CA ALA A 406 27.98 -49.59 6.19
C ALA A 406 28.66 -49.41 7.57
N ALA A 407 27.76 -49.05 8.51
CA ALA A 407 27.59 -49.56 9.87
C ALA A 407 28.19 -48.78 11.08
N THR A 408 27.24 -48.26 11.89
CA THR A 408 27.11 -48.39 13.39
C THR A 408 28.17 -47.72 14.27
N SER A 409 27.98 -47.34 15.52
CA SER A 409 26.86 -47.12 16.46
C SER A 409 27.53 -46.49 17.70
N SER A 410 26.81 -45.60 18.40
CA SER A 410 26.83 -45.32 19.86
C SER A 410 28.13 -45.05 20.65
N ALA A 411 28.02 -43.96 21.43
CA ALA A 411 28.20 -43.86 22.90
C ALA A 411 29.46 -43.17 23.47
N LEU A 412 29.17 -42.39 24.54
CA LEU A 412 30.04 -41.78 25.56
C LEU A 412 30.75 -40.49 25.08
N GLU A 413 30.57 -39.30 25.66
CA GLU A 413 30.10 -38.83 26.99
C GLU A 413 29.13 -37.64 26.90
#